data_AF-A0A6A5W1L7-F1
#
_entry.id   AF-A0A6A5W1L7-F1
#
_cell.length_a   1.000
_cell.length_b   1.000
_cell.length_c   1.000
_cell.angle_alpha   90.00
_cell.angle_beta   90.00
_cell.angle_gamma   90.00
#
_symmetry.space_group_name_H-M   'P 1'
#
loop_
_entity.id
_entity.type
_entity.pdbx_description
1 polymer ?
#
loop_
_entity_poly.entity_id
_entity_poly.type
_entity_poly.pdbx_seq_one_letter_code
_entity_poly.pdbx_strand_id
1 'polypeptide(L)'
;MKTFLWLATSLLAYTGTALPNSNLARRWNSYCPTQTLPQGTWYRAVVKNFHRFDGTESNEYVKSCYYSTQAAAEAELRQTCARFASTENGCYLSIITFDPVTIGRDGWASPRVQPRVWSPPTSPNMSLAEYHPGCYSVERSRTPQCVVAMHRSCIYNEKGSTAIPQEVGRHSLGFLCTEAKSYEDVKYSDIPNCKGAMSQFGPCYSSVHQYCDKAGHGGVGIVQELGVDSASVACIPYASYQNVKMTTLQSYHSGCNSPALGQSADCASAVHRYCFRNGRGNGGVVTELGKDEIAVGCIKEGNYVEVNI
;
A
#
# COMPACT_ATOMS: atom_id res chain seq x y z
N MET A 1 -40.94 1.77 56.85
CA MET A 1 -40.64 1.36 55.46
C MET A 1 -39.14 1.31 55.30
N LYS A 2 -38.63 0.24 54.67
CA LYS A 2 -37.27 -0.28 54.80
C LYS A 2 -36.21 0.58 54.11
N THR A 3 -35.16 0.88 54.86
CA THR A 3 -33.82 1.33 54.44
C THR A 3 -33.10 0.22 53.68
N PHE A 4 -32.33 0.52 52.62
CA PHE A 4 -31.15 -0.26 52.26
C PHE A 4 -30.13 0.59 51.47
N LEU A 5 -28.94 0.65 52.05
CA LEU A 5 -27.65 1.09 51.53
C LEU A 5 -27.00 -0.11 50.81
N TRP A 6 -26.26 0.07 49.71
CA TRP A 6 -25.03 -0.68 49.39
C TRP A 6 -24.22 0.01 48.27
N LEU A 7 -22.92 0.17 48.55
CA LEU A 7 -21.82 0.43 47.62
C LEU A 7 -21.45 -0.87 46.88
N ALA A 8 -20.99 -0.80 45.62
CA ALA A 8 -19.90 -1.68 45.14
C ALA A 8 -19.32 -1.20 43.81
N THR A 9 -18.01 -0.99 43.84
CA THR A 9 -17.05 -0.82 42.76
C THR A 9 -16.86 -2.15 42.01
N SER A 10 -16.67 -2.12 40.68
CA SER A 10 -16.08 -3.23 39.94
C SER A 10 -15.18 -2.73 38.81
N LEU A 11 -13.86 -2.84 39.04
CA LEU A 11 -12.86 -3.02 37.99
C LEU A 11 -13.05 -4.42 37.38
N LEU A 12 -13.06 -4.52 36.06
CA LEU A 12 -12.82 -5.80 35.37
C LEU A 12 -11.37 -5.83 34.90
N ALA A 13 -10.57 -6.65 35.60
CA ALA A 13 -9.28 -7.10 35.15
C ALA A 13 -9.47 -8.20 34.09
N TYR A 14 -8.85 -8.02 32.93
CA TYR A 14 -8.77 -9.05 31.90
C TYR A 14 -7.58 -9.96 32.21
N THR A 15 -7.83 -11.16 32.72
CA THR A 15 -6.82 -12.22 32.83
C THR A 15 -6.90 -13.11 31.60
N GLY A 16 -6.07 -12.80 30.60
CA GLY A 16 -5.86 -13.69 29.45
C GLY A 16 -4.97 -14.87 29.84
N THR A 17 -5.48 -16.08 29.67
CA THR A 17 -4.76 -17.34 29.85
C THR A 17 -3.66 -17.50 28.80
N ALA A 18 -2.50 -17.98 29.25
CA ALA A 18 -1.32 -18.19 28.43
C ALA A 18 -1.53 -19.32 27.40
N LEU A 19 -1.18 -19.05 26.13
CA LEU A 19 -0.96 -20.08 25.12
C LEU A 19 0.34 -20.85 25.44
N PRO A 20 0.39 -22.18 25.22
CA PRO A 20 1.57 -22.97 25.51
C PRO A 20 2.58 -22.90 24.35
N ASN A 21 3.85 -22.69 24.72
CA ASN A 21 5.07 -22.89 23.92
C ASN A 21 5.36 -21.93 22.74
N SER A 22 5.97 -20.79 23.06
CA SER A 22 7.09 -20.27 22.26
C SER A 22 8.21 -19.79 23.19
N ASN A 23 9.21 -20.65 23.41
CA ASN A 23 10.43 -20.29 24.15
C ASN A 23 11.26 -19.20 23.44
N LEU A 24 10.90 -18.84 22.21
CA LEU A 24 11.46 -17.72 21.48
C LEU A 24 10.94 -16.38 22.03
N ALA A 25 9.62 -16.14 22.12
CA ALA A 25 9.07 -14.84 22.52
C ALA A 25 9.53 -14.36 23.93
N ARG A 26 9.78 -15.27 24.87
CA ARG A 26 10.29 -14.90 26.22
C ARG A 26 11.75 -14.45 26.25
N ARG A 27 12.57 -14.77 25.24
CA ARG A 27 13.99 -14.37 25.21
C ARG A 27 14.22 -12.93 24.74
N TRP A 28 13.22 -12.23 24.19
CA TRP A 28 13.43 -10.94 23.51
C TRP A 28 12.95 -9.71 24.29
N ASN A 29 12.27 -9.89 25.43
CA ASN A 29 11.69 -8.78 26.22
C ASN A 29 12.66 -8.12 27.23
N SER A 30 13.96 -8.40 27.16
CA SER A 30 14.95 -7.83 28.08
C SER A 30 15.81 -6.76 27.37
N TYR A 31 15.95 -5.60 28.03
CA TYR A 31 16.81 -4.46 27.68
C TYR A 31 16.23 -3.35 26.77
N CYS A 32 15.09 -2.75 27.16
CA CYS A 32 15.10 -1.29 27.30
C CYS A 32 15.17 -1.03 28.81
N PRO A 33 16.16 -0.31 29.35
CA PRO A 33 16.14 0.02 30.77
C PRO A 33 14.87 0.83 31.03
N THR A 34 14.03 0.36 31.95
CA THR A 34 12.88 1.12 32.47
C THR A 34 13.42 2.30 33.24
N GLN A 35 13.73 3.38 32.53
CA GLN A 35 14.09 4.65 33.13
C GLN A 35 12.85 5.53 33.15
N THR A 36 12.60 6.15 34.29
CA THR A 36 11.76 7.35 34.35
C THR A 36 12.36 8.37 33.40
N LEU A 37 11.68 8.64 32.29
CA LEU A 37 12.13 9.60 31.30
C LEU A 37 11.90 11.01 31.86
N PRO A 38 12.94 11.83 32.07
CA PRO A 38 12.75 13.23 32.46
C PRO A 38 11.95 14.01 31.41
N GLN A 39 11.37 15.14 31.82
CA GLN A 39 10.70 16.05 30.89
C GLN A 39 11.68 16.50 29.81
N GLY A 40 11.28 16.41 28.55
CA GLY A 40 12.13 16.73 27.41
C GLY A 40 11.59 16.18 26.10
N THR A 41 12.34 16.42 25.03
CA THR A 41 12.10 15.82 23.72
C THR A 41 12.72 14.43 23.68
N TRP A 42 11.92 13.43 23.32
CA TRP A 42 12.37 12.04 23.17
C TRP A 42 12.08 11.52 21.78
N TYR A 43 12.94 10.61 21.34
CA TYR A 43 12.88 9.95 20.05
C TYR A 43 12.54 8.47 20.25
N ARG A 44 11.50 7.97 19.59
CA ARG A 44 11.07 6.57 19.70
C ARG A 44 11.65 5.76 18.54
N ALA A 45 12.49 4.77 18.83
CA ALA A 45 12.92 3.80 17.82
C ALA A 45 12.06 2.53 17.91
N VAL A 46 11.47 2.13 16.78
CA VAL A 46 10.65 0.91 16.68
C VAL A 46 11.30 -0.04 15.69
N VAL A 47 11.62 -1.25 16.14
CA VAL A 47 12.11 -2.33 15.29
C VAL A 47 10.97 -3.33 15.07
N LYS A 48 10.60 -3.52 13.81
CA LYS A 48 9.64 -4.55 13.39
C LYS A 48 10.42 -5.67 12.73
N ASN A 49 10.11 -6.91 13.12
CA ASN A 49 10.62 -8.08 12.43
C ASN A 49 9.51 -8.61 11.51
N PHE A 50 9.86 -8.85 10.25
CA PHE A 50 8.95 -9.41 9.27
C PHE A 50 9.30 -10.88 9.08
N HIS A 51 8.45 -11.76 9.59
CA HIS A 51 8.55 -13.18 9.28
C HIS A 51 7.80 -13.48 7.99
N ARG A 52 8.48 -14.07 7.01
CA ARG A 52 7.86 -14.57 5.79
C ARG A 52 7.62 -16.07 5.94
N PHE A 53 6.46 -16.44 6.47
CA PHE A 53 5.88 -17.76 6.26
C PHE A 53 4.55 -17.55 5.53
N ASP A 54 4.27 -18.42 4.55
CA ASP A 54 2.97 -18.66 3.88
C ASP A 54 2.16 -17.50 3.24
N GLY A 55 2.66 -16.27 3.19
CA GLY A 55 1.95 -15.17 2.52
C GLY A 55 0.96 -14.43 3.43
N THR A 56 0.96 -14.72 4.73
CA THR A 56 0.40 -13.83 5.74
C THR A 56 1.50 -12.98 6.37
N GLU A 57 1.48 -11.66 6.15
CA GLU A 57 2.35 -10.75 6.90
C GLU A 57 1.86 -10.67 8.35
N SER A 58 2.55 -11.35 9.27
CA SER A 58 2.41 -11.11 10.69
C SER A 58 3.46 -10.07 11.13
N ASN A 59 2.98 -8.94 11.65
CA ASN A 59 3.83 -7.93 12.27
C ASN A 59 4.12 -8.38 13.71
N GLU A 60 5.31 -8.90 13.98
CA GLU A 60 5.76 -9.06 15.37
C GLU A 60 6.53 -7.79 15.79
N TYR A 61 5.98 -7.08 16.77
CA TYR A 61 6.65 -5.93 17.37
C TYR A 61 7.81 -6.43 18.22
N VAL A 62 9.04 -6.19 17.77
CA VAL A 62 10.21 -6.76 18.47
C VAL A 62 10.80 -5.79 19.50
N LYS A 63 10.73 -4.46 19.30
CA LYS A 63 11.27 -3.51 20.29
C LYS A 63 10.74 -2.08 20.10
N SER A 64 10.49 -1.36 21.20
CA SER A 64 10.23 0.08 21.22
C SER A 64 11.02 0.72 22.37
N CYS A 65 12.10 1.45 22.08
CA CYS A 65 12.84 2.21 23.10
C CYS A 65 12.79 3.73 22.81
N TYR A 66 13.03 4.54 23.84
CA TYR A 66 13.07 6.00 23.77
C TYR A 66 14.51 6.51 24.00
N TYR A 67 14.90 7.55 23.26
CA TYR A 67 16.24 8.14 23.27
C TYR A 67 16.17 9.66 23.42
N SER A 68 17.13 10.24 24.14
CA SER A 68 17.22 11.70 24.33
C SER A 68 17.77 12.44 23.10
N THR A 69 18.40 11.73 22.17
CA THR A 69 18.90 12.29 20.90
C THR A 69 18.59 11.36 19.72
N GLN A 70 18.41 11.96 18.54
CA GLN A 70 18.21 11.23 17.28
C GLN A 70 19.41 10.33 16.96
N ALA A 71 20.63 10.84 17.13
CA ALA A 71 21.86 10.09 16.88
C ALA A 71 21.96 8.80 17.72
N ALA A 72 21.49 8.84 18.98
CA ALA A 72 21.47 7.65 19.83
C ALA A 72 20.43 6.61 19.36
N ALA A 73 19.26 7.06 18.91
CA ALA A 73 18.24 6.19 18.32
C ALA A 73 18.76 5.49 17.05
N GLU A 74 19.41 6.25 16.16
CA GLU A 74 20.02 5.73 14.93
C GLU A 74 21.15 4.73 15.20
N ALA A 75 22.01 5.00 16.18
CA ALA A 75 23.10 4.11 16.57
C ALA A 75 22.60 2.74 17.07
N GLU A 76 21.58 2.72 17.95
CA GLU A 76 20.98 1.45 18.42
C GLU A 76 20.37 0.67 17.26
N LEU A 77 19.65 1.33 16.34
CA LEU A 77 19.02 0.65 15.21
C LEU A 77 20.04 -0.02 14.30
N ARG A 78 21.13 0.68 14.00
CA ARG A 78 22.24 0.12 13.22
C ARG A 78 22.84 -1.10 13.91
N GLN A 79 23.10 -0.99 15.22
CA GLN A 79 23.63 -2.12 16.00
C GLN A 79 22.65 -3.29 16.06
N THR A 80 21.36 -3.01 16.20
CA THR A 80 20.29 -4.01 16.26
C THR A 80 20.16 -4.74 14.92
N CYS A 81 20.05 -4.01 13.81
CA CYS A 81 20.01 -4.63 12.48
C CYS A 81 21.31 -5.38 12.15
N ALA A 82 22.49 -4.90 12.58
CA ALA A 82 23.75 -5.62 12.39
C ALA A 82 23.74 -7.00 13.09
N ARG A 83 23.07 -7.13 14.24
CA ARG A 83 22.86 -8.43 14.92
C ARG A 83 21.88 -9.34 14.17
N PHE A 84 20.93 -8.78 13.42
CA PHE A 84 19.96 -9.54 12.63
C PHE A 84 20.46 -9.91 11.23
N ALA A 85 21.39 -9.13 10.67
CA ALA A 85 21.98 -9.39 9.36
C ALA A 85 22.73 -10.74 9.27
N SER A 86 23.08 -11.37 10.41
CA SER A 86 23.65 -12.72 10.47
C SER A 86 22.62 -13.84 10.41
N THR A 87 21.32 -13.53 10.29
CA THR A 87 20.25 -14.53 10.09
C THR A 87 19.68 -14.38 8.68
N GLU A 88 19.28 -15.48 8.03
CA GLU A 88 18.81 -15.52 6.62
C GLU A 88 17.56 -14.65 6.31
N ASN A 89 17.02 -13.98 7.32
CA ASN A 89 15.87 -13.07 7.23
C ASN A 89 16.38 -11.62 7.27
N GLY A 90 16.54 -10.99 6.11
CA GLY A 90 17.04 -9.61 6.02
C GLY A 90 16.29 -8.62 6.92
N CYS A 91 17.03 -7.72 7.58
CA CYS A 91 16.46 -6.63 8.38
C CYS A 91 15.85 -5.57 7.45
N TYR A 92 14.52 -5.52 7.33
CA TYR A 92 13.85 -4.41 6.65
C TYR A 92 13.73 -3.23 7.62
N LEU A 93 14.61 -2.25 7.46
CA LEU A 93 14.58 -1.00 8.20
C LEU A 93 13.44 -0.13 7.65
N SER A 94 12.27 -0.14 8.29
CA SER A 94 11.28 0.92 8.06
C SER A 94 11.76 2.19 8.77
N ILE A 95 11.89 3.28 8.02
CA ILE A 95 12.25 4.61 8.52
C ILE A 95 11.32 5.01 9.67
N ILE A 96 11.96 5.46 10.74
CA ILE A 96 11.37 5.98 11.98
C ILE A 96 11.06 7.45 11.79
N THR A 97 9.84 7.87 12.13
CA THR A 97 9.57 9.28 12.35
C THR A 97 10.06 9.69 13.74
N PHE A 98 10.83 10.75 13.77
CA PHE A 98 11.27 11.41 14.99
C PHE A 98 10.22 12.45 15.39
N ASP A 99 9.15 12.01 16.05
CA ASP A 99 8.22 12.96 16.64
C ASP A 99 8.73 13.32 18.03
N PRO A 100 9.01 14.61 18.33
CA PRO A 100 9.33 15.02 19.69
C PRO A 100 8.13 14.71 20.60
N VAL A 101 8.26 13.70 21.47
CA VAL A 101 7.24 13.42 22.47
C VAL A 101 7.52 14.27 23.70
N THR A 102 6.71 15.30 23.94
CA THR A 102 6.73 16.02 25.21
C THR A 102 6.04 15.15 26.26
N ILE A 103 6.83 14.63 27.20
CA ILE A 103 6.30 13.88 28.34
C ILE A 103 5.72 14.89 29.34
N GLY A 104 4.40 14.87 29.52
CA GLY A 104 3.71 15.67 30.53
C GLY A 104 4.07 15.25 31.95
N ARG A 105 3.72 16.08 32.94
CA ARG A 105 4.02 15.87 34.38
C ARG A 105 3.50 14.53 34.93
N ASP A 106 2.53 13.91 34.24
CA ASP A 106 1.80 12.73 34.70
C ASP A 106 2.36 11.41 34.17
N GLY A 107 3.48 11.43 33.42
CA GLY A 107 4.22 10.23 33.02
C GLY A 107 3.59 9.38 31.90
N TRP A 108 2.44 9.77 31.36
CA TRP A 108 1.78 9.09 30.23
C TRP A 108 2.02 9.83 28.92
N ALA A 109 2.75 9.21 28.00
CA ALA A 109 2.83 9.65 26.62
C ALA A 109 1.55 9.23 25.87
N SER A 110 0.67 10.18 25.56
CA SER A 110 -0.34 9.96 24.52
C SER A 110 0.32 10.19 23.16
N PRO A 111 0.47 9.16 22.31
CA PRO A 111 0.91 9.38 20.95
C PRO A 111 -0.18 10.14 20.21
N ARG A 112 0.03 11.44 19.98
CA ARG A 112 -0.67 12.12 18.88
C ARG A 112 -0.07 11.56 17.60
N VAL A 113 -0.74 10.56 17.01
CA VAL A 113 -0.48 10.16 15.63
C VAL A 113 -0.93 11.33 14.76
N GLN A 114 0.00 12.24 14.45
CA GLN A 114 -0.21 13.17 13.35
C GLN A 114 -0.24 12.32 12.08
N PRO A 115 -1.25 12.48 11.20
CA PRO A 115 -1.19 11.86 9.88
C PRO A 115 0.14 12.27 9.23
N ARG A 116 0.86 11.30 8.64
CA ARG A 116 2.11 11.56 7.93
C ARG A 116 1.85 12.63 6.87
N VAL A 117 2.33 13.84 7.11
CA VAL A 117 2.41 14.86 6.06
C VAL A 117 3.60 14.46 5.21
N TRP A 118 3.34 13.80 4.09
CA TRP A 118 4.35 13.53 3.07
C TRP A 118 4.88 14.88 2.58
N SER A 119 6.16 15.18 2.89
CA SER A 119 6.82 16.35 2.32
C SER A 119 7.23 15.99 0.88
N PRO A 120 6.81 16.79 -0.12
CA PRO A 120 7.19 16.55 -1.50
C PRO A 120 8.73 16.60 -1.64
N PRO A 121 9.35 15.68 -2.38
CA PRO A 121 10.78 15.79 -2.67
C PRO A 121 11.02 16.93 -3.67
N THR A 122 12.27 17.31 -3.95
CA THR A 122 12.61 18.51 -4.76
C THR A 122 13.29 18.22 -6.09
N SER A 123 13.49 16.94 -6.46
CA SER A 123 14.22 16.55 -7.67
C SER A 123 13.27 16.11 -8.80
N PRO A 124 13.46 16.58 -10.05
CA PRO A 124 12.63 16.18 -11.19
C PRO A 124 12.87 14.74 -11.68
N ASN A 125 13.91 14.05 -11.17
CA ASN A 125 14.25 12.68 -11.57
C ASN A 125 14.17 11.72 -10.38
N MET A 126 13.01 11.71 -9.72
CA MET A 126 12.78 10.76 -8.64
C MET A 126 12.52 9.35 -9.17
N SER A 127 13.13 8.38 -8.52
CA SER A 127 12.74 6.97 -8.63
C SER A 127 11.36 6.74 -7.98
N LEU A 128 10.62 5.73 -8.45
CA LEU A 128 9.35 5.35 -7.79
C LEU A 128 9.55 4.91 -6.33
N ALA A 129 10.75 4.44 -5.98
CA ALA A 129 11.10 4.07 -4.62
C ALA A 129 11.07 5.27 -3.66
N GLU A 130 11.30 6.49 -4.15
CA GLU A 130 11.19 7.73 -3.35
C GLU A 130 9.73 8.11 -3.07
N TYR A 131 8.79 7.78 -3.96
CA TYR A 131 7.36 7.96 -3.72
C TYR A 131 6.79 6.85 -2.83
N HIS A 132 7.32 5.63 -2.94
CA HIS A 132 7.03 4.53 -2.01
C HIS A 132 8.17 3.48 -2.01
N PRO A 133 8.81 3.17 -0.86
CA PRO A 133 10.01 2.32 -0.80
C PRO A 133 9.78 0.85 -1.21
N GLY A 134 8.52 0.45 -1.34
CA GLY A 134 8.13 -0.87 -1.86
C GLY A 134 8.13 -1.00 -3.39
N CYS A 135 8.36 0.08 -4.13
CA CYS A 135 8.36 0.11 -5.60
C CYS A 135 9.79 0.26 -6.14
N TYR A 136 10.53 -0.85 -6.18
CA TYR A 136 11.96 -0.87 -6.53
C TYR A 136 12.33 -1.90 -7.60
N SER A 137 11.35 -2.59 -8.19
CA SER A 137 11.61 -3.53 -9.28
C SER A 137 10.40 -3.66 -10.21
N VAL A 138 10.66 -4.05 -11.46
CA VAL A 138 9.64 -4.27 -12.49
C VAL A 138 8.63 -5.36 -12.11
N GLU A 139 9.05 -6.40 -11.38
CA GLU A 139 8.17 -7.48 -10.91
C GLU A 139 7.16 -7.01 -9.86
N ARG A 140 7.45 -5.88 -9.20
CA ARG A 140 6.58 -5.24 -8.22
C ARG A 140 5.66 -4.18 -8.82
N SER A 141 5.75 -3.91 -10.12
CA SER A 141 4.95 -2.89 -10.82
C SER A 141 3.45 -2.93 -10.56
N ARG A 142 2.90 -4.12 -10.29
CA ARG A 142 1.47 -4.34 -10.03
C ARG A 142 1.16 -4.55 -8.55
N THR A 143 2.10 -4.30 -7.65
CA THR A 143 1.84 -4.35 -6.20
C THR A 143 1.16 -3.05 -5.75
N PRO A 144 0.34 -3.08 -4.67
CA PRO A 144 -0.30 -1.87 -4.16
C PRO A 144 0.70 -0.74 -3.88
N GLN A 145 1.87 -1.09 -3.36
CA GLN A 145 2.95 -0.16 -3.07
C GLN A 145 3.44 0.59 -4.31
N CYS A 146 3.55 -0.11 -5.45
CA CYS A 146 3.99 0.50 -6.70
C CYS A 146 2.89 1.34 -7.34
N VAL A 147 1.63 0.92 -7.25
CA VAL A 147 0.51 1.74 -7.72
C VAL A 147 0.42 3.04 -6.92
N VAL A 148 0.58 3.00 -5.59
CA VAL A 148 0.68 4.20 -4.74
C VAL A 148 1.86 5.09 -5.17
N ALA A 149 3.03 4.51 -5.48
CA ALA A 149 4.18 5.27 -5.95
C ALA A 149 3.89 6.02 -7.25
N MET A 150 3.32 5.32 -8.24
CA MET A 150 2.95 5.89 -9.53
C MET A 150 1.90 6.99 -9.38
N HIS A 151 0.88 6.74 -8.54
CA HIS A 151 -0.17 7.70 -8.22
C HIS A 151 0.40 9.02 -7.69
N ARG A 152 1.26 8.93 -6.68
CA ARG A 152 1.93 10.09 -6.07
C ARG A 152 2.87 10.78 -7.05
N SER A 153 3.56 10.02 -7.91
CA SER A 153 4.36 10.57 -8.99
C SER A 153 3.52 11.39 -9.97
N CYS A 154 2.32 10.93 -10.34
CA CYS A 154 1.43 11.68 -11.24
C CYS A 154 0.95 13.00 -10.62
N ILE A 155 0.51 12.96 -9.36
CA ILE A 155 0.07 14.16 -8.64
C ILE A 155 1.22 15.15 -8.49
N TYR A 156 2.37 14.68 -8.02
CA TYR A 156 3.52 15.54 -7.75
C TYR A 156 4.02 16.27 -9.00
N ASN A 157 4.02 15.59 -10.15
CA ASN A 157 4.47 16.17 -11.41
C ASN A 157 3.35 16.91 -12.17
N GLU A 158 2.18 17.12 -11.55
CA GLU A 158 1.02 17.78 -12.16
C GLU A 158 0.59 17.15 -13.50
N LYS A 159 0.71 15.81 -13.62
CA LYS A 159 0.40 15.06 -14.85
C LYS A 159 -0.96 14.38 -14.83
N GLY A 160 -1.63 14.36 -13.69
CA GLY A 160 -2.91 13.69 -13.46
C GLY A 160 -3.19 13.48 -11.98
N SER A 161 -4.46 13.25 -11.65
CA SER A 161 -4.92 12.84 -10.30
C SER A 161 -4.86 11.34 -10.05
N THR A 162 -4.52 10.52 -11.04
CA THR A 162 -4.44 9.06 -10.90
C THR A 162 -3.37 8.44 -11.80
N ALA A 163 -2.88 7.25 -11.43
CA ALA A 163 -1.95 6.46 -12.21
C ALA A 163 -2.48 5.07 -12.56
N ILE A 164 -2.08 4.57 -13.73
CA ILE A 164 -2.44 3.24 -14.23
C ILE A 164 -1.19 2.55 -14.77
N PRO A 165 -0.74 1.42 -14.19
CA PRO A 165 0.37 0.67 -14.77
C PRO A 165 -0.01 0.16 -16.17
N GLN A 166 0.84 0.42 -17.17
CA GLN A 166 0.58 0.12 -18.59
C GLN A 166 1.57 -0.90 -19.14
N GLU A 167 2.87 -0.65 -19.05
CA GLU A 167 3.89 -1.51 -19.65
C GLU A 167 5.00 -1.85 -18.68
N VAL A 168 5.56 -3.04 -18.83
CA VAL A 168 6.74 -3.47 -18.07
C VAL A 168 7.82 -3.87 -19.07
N GLY A 169 8.85 -3.03 -19.16
CA GLY A 169 10.09 -3.33 -19.88
C GLY A 169 11.04 -4.16 -19.02
N ARG A 170 12.23 -4.46 -19.56
CA ARG A 170 13.25 -5.21 -18.81
C ARG A 170 13.78 -4.44 -17.59
N HIS A 171 13.88 -3.12 -17.72
CA HIS A 171 14.43 -2.20 -16.72
C HIS A 171 13.62 -0.89 -16.62
N SER A 172 12.42 -0.89 -17.21
CA SER A 172 11.56 0.27 -17.22
C SER A 172 10.12 -0.11 -16.90
N LEU A 173 9.42 0.81 -16.27
CA LEU A 173 8.02 0.72 -15.94
C LEU A 173 7.30 1.90 -16.59
N GLY A 174 6.31 1.57 -17.43
CA GLY A 174 5.42 2.53 -18.06
C GLY A 174 4.08 2.60 -17.34
N PHE A 175 3.61 3.80 -17.04
CA PHE A 175 2.29 4.05 -16.47
C PHE A 175 1.65 5.30 -17.06
N LEU A 176 0.32 5.31 -17.09
CA LEU A 176 -0.47 6.46 -17.56
C LEU A 176 -0.85 7.32 -16.36
N CYS A 177 -0.47 8.61 -16.39
CA CYS A 177 -1.06 9.63 -15.54
C CYS A 177 -2.28 10.21 -16.24
N THR A 178 -3.43 10.26 -15.58
CA THR A 178 -4.66 10.83 -16.17
C THR A 178 -5.51 11.50 -15.09
N GLU A 179 -6.52 12.24 -15.52
CA GLU A 179 -7.49 12.84 -14.62
C GLU A 179 -8.63 11.87 -14.34
N ALA A 180 -8.88 11.63 -13.06
CA ALA A 180 -10.06 10.91 -12.62
C ALA A 180 -11.28 11.83 -12.69
N LYS A 181 -12.43 11.30 -13.12
CA LYS A 181 -13.71 12.01 -13.02
C LYS A 181 -14.16 12.14 -11.56
N SER A 182 -13.84 11.15 -10.75
CA SER A 182 -13.98 11.23 -9.29
C SER A 182 -12.84 10.48 -8.61
N TYR A 183 -12.51 10.93 -7.39
CA TYR A 183 -11.52 10.34 -6.52
C TYR A 183 -12.06 10.34 -5.09
N GLU A 184 -12.36 9.18 -4.54
CA GLU A 184 -13.09 9.04 -3.28
C GLU A 184 -12.55 7.91 -2.42
N ASP A 185 -12.66 8.03 -1.10
CA ASP A 185 -12.39 6.93 -0.18
C ASP A 185 -13.62 6.03 -0.06
N VAL A 186 -13.51 4.80 -0.58
CA VAL A 186 -14.61 3.84 -0.66
C VAL A 186 -14.43 2.74 0.38
N LYS A 187 -15.47 2.43 1.15
CA LYS A 187 -15.41 1.38 2.17
C LYS A 187 -15.26 0.01 1.52
N TYR A 188 -14.50 -0.88 2.15
CA TYR A 188 -14.34 -2.26 1.63
C TYR A 188 -15.67 -3.06 1.57
N SER A 189 -16.71 -2.64 2.30
CA SER A 189 -18.06 -3.21 2.18
C SER A 189 -18.71 -2.93 0.83
N ASP A 190 -18.33 -1.83 0.17
CA ASP A 190 -18.88 -1.40 -1.13
C ASP A 190 -18.02 -1.89 -2.31
N ILE A 191 -16.78 -2.29 -2.03
CA ILE A 191 -15.81 -2.85 -2.99
C ILE A 191 -15.18 -4.16 -2.45
N PRO A 192 -15.93 -5.28 -2.41
CA PRO A 192 -15.41 -6.56 -1.94
C PRO A 192 -14.15 -7.03 -2.69
N ASN A 193 -13.33 -7.81 -2.02
CA ASN A 193 -12.05 -8.36 -2.53
C ASN A 193 -10.96 -7.31 -2.83
N CYS A 194 -11.08 -6.08 -2.36
CA CYS A 194 -10.10 -5.02 -2.59
C CYS A 194 -9.11 -4.76 -1.44
N LYS A 195 -9.02 -5.64 -0.44
CA LYS A 195 -8.14 -5.41 0.74
C LYS A 195 -6.72 -5.94 0.52
N GLY A 196 -5.72 -5.17 0.94
CA GLY A 196 -4.31 -5.58 0.90
C GLY A 196 -3.82 -5.89 -0.51
N ALA A 197 -3.11 -7.01 -0.68
CA ALA A 197 -2.59 -7.44 -1.98
C ALA A 197 -3.70 -7.67 -3.02
N MET A 198 -4.91 -8.06 -2.60
CA MET A 198 -6.03 -8.35 -3.50
C MET A 198 -6.51 -7.13 -4.29
N SER A 199 -6.18 -5.92 -3.83
CA SER A 199 -6.51 -4.66 -4.54
C SER A 199 -5.97 -4.59 -5.97
N GLN A 200 -4.97 -5.41 -6.30
CA GLN A 200 -4.34 -5.44 -7.62
C GLN A 200 -4.75 -6.65 -8.49
N PHE A 201 -5.80 -7.37 -8.10
CA PHE A 201 -6.29 -8.56 -8.80
C PHE A 201 -7.66 -8.34 -9.44
N GLY A 202 -7.98 -9.22 -10.41
CA GLY A 202 -9.17 -9.12 -11.26
C GLY A 202 -10.49 -8.92 -10.49
N PRO A 203 -10.77 -9.70 -9.43
CA PRO A 203 -11.99 -9.52 -8.65
C PRO A 203 -12.14 -8.13 -8.02
N CYS A 204 -11.04 -7.51 -7.58
CA CYS A 204 -11.08 -6.14 -7.07
C CYS A 204 -11.38 -5.14 -8.19
N TYR A 205 -10.66 -5.21 -9.31
CA TYR A 205 -10.88 -4.31 -10.45
C TYR A 205 -12.33 -4.36 -10.95
N SER A 206 -12.90 -5.57 -11.04
CA SER A 206 -14.31 -5.75 -11.41
C SER A 206 -15.25 -5.13 -10.38
N SER A 207 -14.99 -5.32 -9.08
CA SER A 207 -15.80 -4.70 -8.02
C SER A 207 -15.74 -3.18 -8.03
N VAL A 208 -14.56 -2.59 -8.28
CA VAL A 208 -14.37 -1.14 -8.28
C VAL A 208 -14.95 -0.53 -9.56
N HIS A 209 -14.87 -1.23 -10.68
CA HIS A 209 -15.56 -0.86 -11.91
C HIS A 209 -17.08 -0.78 -11.70
N GLN A 210 -17.68 -1.82 -11.11
CA GLN A 210 -19.11 -1.85 -10.78
C GLN A 210 -19.51 -0.71 -9.83
N TYR A 211 -18.65 -0.39 -8.85
CA TYR A 211 -18.85 0.76 -7.98
C TYR A 211 -18.87 2.08 -8.76
N CYS A 212 -17.88 2.34 -9.62
CA CYS A 212 -17.80 3.55 -10.43
C CYS A 212 -19.01 3.72 -11.38
N ASP A 213 -19.46 2.62 -11.99
CA ASP A 213 -20.66 2.62 -12.83
C ASP A 213 -21.93 2.91 -12.01
N LYS A 214 -22.11 2.23 -10.87
CA LYS A 214 -23.28 2.43 -9.98
C LYS A 214 -23.34 3.85 -9.41
N ALA A 215 -22.19 4.45 -9.11
CA ALA A 215 -22.09 5.82 -8.61
C ALA A 215 -22.34 6.88 -9.70
N GLY A 216 -22.54 6.50 -10.96
CA GLY A 216 -22.77 7.43 -12.07
C GLY A 216 -21.50 8.16 -12.55
N HIS A 217 -20.33 7.75 -12.05
CA HIS A 217 -19.06 8.19 -12.60
C HIS A 217 -18.83 7.52 -13.95
N GLY A 218 -19.29 6.28 -14.11
CA GLY A 218 -18.94 5.45 -15.26
C GLY A 218 -17.44 5.15 -15.27
N GLY A 219 -16.97 4.47 -16.31
CA GLY A 219 -15.54 4.38 -16.55
C GLY A 219 -14.85 3.18 -15.91
N VAL A 220 -13.52 3.21 -15.89
CA VAL A 220 -12.68 2.25 -15.21
C VAL A 220 -12.47 2.71 -13.76
N GLY A 221 -12.68 1.80 -12.82
CA GLY A 221 -12.35 2.02 -11.42
C GLY A 221 -10.99 1.43 -11.04
N ILE A 222 -10.13 2.21 -10.37
CA ILE A 222 -8.79 1.77 -9.96
C ILE A 222 -8.53 2.17 -8.50
N VAL A 223 -8.07 1.21 -7.71
CA VAL A 223 -7.58 1.47 -6.35
C VAL A 223 -6.21 2.11 -6.39
N GLN A 224 -6.08 3.31 -5.84
CA GLN A 224 -4.87 4.11 -5.82
C GLN A 224 -4.13 4.01 -4.48
N GLU A 225 -4.85 4.05 -3.36
CA GLU A 225 -4.29 3.91 -2.01
C GLU A 225 -5.16 2.98 -1.13
N LEU A 226 -4.53 2.34 -0.14
CA LEU A 226 -5.21 1.43 0.80
C LEU A 226 -5.23 2.03 2.20
N GLY A 227 -6.43 2.23 2.74
CA GLY A 227 -6.68 2.54 4.13
C GLY A 227 -7.02 1.29 4.95
N VAL A 228 -7.29 1.50 6.25
CA VAL A 228 -7.64 0.43 7.20
C VAL A 228 -9.00 -0.19 6.86
N ASP A 229 -10.00 0.67 6.62
CA ASP A 229 -11.41 0.30 6.39
C ASP A 229 -11.94 0.74 5.02
N SER A 230 -11.13 1.45 4.25
CA SER A 230 -11.44 1.96 2.92
C SER A 230 -10.25 1.83 1.99
N ALA A 231 -10.49 2.03 0.69
CA ALA A 231 -9.46 2.26 -0.30
C ALA A 231 -9.80 3.54 -1.09
N SER A 232 -8.79 4.32 -1.47
CA SER A 232 -8.99 5.46 -2.34
C SER A 232 -9.15 4.96 -3.78
N VAL A 233 -10.28 5.27 -4.40
CA VAL A 233 -10.68 4.81 -5.73
C VAL A 233 -10.75 5.99 -6.68
N ALA A 234 -10.10 5.86 -7.82
CA ALA A 234 -10.24 6.76 -8.96
C ALA A 234 -11.20 6.14 -10.00
N CYS A 235 -12.23 6.88 -10.40
CA CYS A 235 -13.12 6.52 -11.50
C CYS A 235 -12.75 7.33 -12.74
N ILE A 236 -12.34 6.66 -13.82
CA ILE A 236 -11.73 7.27 -15.00
C ILE A 236 -12.63 7.00 -16.22
N PRO A 237 -13.08 8.02 -16.95
CA PRO A 237 -13.95 7.81 -18.11
C PRO A 237 -13.24 7.00 -19.19
N TYR A 238 -13.89 5.96 -19.72
CA TYR A 238 -13.38 5.24 -20.88
C TYR A 238 -13.65 6.03 -22.17
N ALA A 239 -12.70 5.99 -23.09
CA ALA A 239 -12.89 6.35 -24.49
C ALA A 239 -13.76 5.30 -25.20
N SER A 240 -13.52 4.03 -24.88
CA SER A 240 -14.26 2.89 -25.41
C SER A 240 -14.17 1.72 -24.45
N TYR A 241 -15.22 0.90 -24.42
CA TYR A 241 -15.31 -0.33 -23.64
C TYR A 241 -15.65 -1.50 -24.57
N GLN A 242 -14.91 -2.60 -24.49
CA GLN A 242 -15.07 -3.73 -25.41
C GLN A 242 -14.72 -5.05 -24.75
N ASN A 243 -15.44 -6.12 -25.11
CA ASN A 243 -14.97 -7.48 -24.87
C ASN A 243 -13.97 -7.85 -25.96
N VAL A 244 -12.74 -8.19 -25.56
CA VAL A 244 -11.64 -8.53 -26.44
C VAL A 244 -11.26 -9.99 -26.22
N LYS A 245 -11.22 -10.76 -27.31
CA LYS A 245 -10.78 -12.16 -27.26
C LYS A 245 -9.35 -12.27 -26.76
N MET A 246 -9.08 -13.28 -25.95
CA MET A 246 -7.73 -13.54 -25.43
C MET A 246 -6.70 -13.68 -26.56
N THR A 247 -7.05 -14.37 -27.66
CA THR A 247 -6.18 -14.53 -28.84
C THR A 247 -5.79 -13.19 -29.48
N THR A 248 -6.67 -12.18 -29.41
CA THR A 248 -6.35 -10.83 -29.88
C THR A 248 -5.30 -10.20 -28.97
N LEU A 249 -5.46 -10.23 -27.64
CA LEU A 249 -4.49 -9.66 -26.70
C LEU A 249 -3.13 -10.38 -26.74
N GLN A 250 -3.13 -11.71 -26.91
CA GLN A 250 -1.93 -12.52 -27.12
C GLN A 250 -1.08 -12.02 -28.30
N SER A 251 -1.71 -11.48 -29.36
CA SER A 251 -1.00 -10.92 -30.51
C SER A 251 -0.25 -9.61 -30.22
N TYR A 252 -0.63 -8.90 -29.14
CA TYR A 252 0.07 -7.69 -28.66
C TYR A 252 1.11 -7.99 -27.57
N HIS A 253 0.88 -9.04 -26.78
CA HIS A 253 1.85 -9.59 -25.84
C HIS A 253 1.58 -11.08 -25.57
N SER A 254 2.50 -11.96 -25.95
CA SER A 254 2.29 -13.42 -25.89
C SER A 254 2.10 -13.97 -24.47
N GLY A 255 2.62 -13.27 -23.46
CA GLY A 255 2.40 -13.61 -22.04
C GLY A 255 0.96 -13.37 -21.55
N CYS A 256 0.18 -12.54 -22.26
CA CYS A 256 -1.24 -12.34 -21.92
C CYS A 256 -2.08 -13.45 -22.55
N ASN A 257 -2.01 -14.65 -21.98
CA ASN A 257 -2.55 -15.86 -22.62
C ASN A 257 -3.72 -16.53 -21.90
N SER A 258 -4.15 -15.99 -20.76
CA SER A 258 -5.25 -16.53 -19.97
C SER A 258 -6.05 -15.40 -19.32
N PRO A 259 -7.40 -15.49 -19.26
CA PRO A 259 -8.21 -14.52 -18.53
C PRO A 259 -7.81 -14.35 -17.06
N ALA A 260 -7.36 -15.44 -16.42
CA ALA A 260 -6.88 -15.40 -15.03
C ALA A 260 -5.65 -14.49 -14.84
N LEU A 261 -4.91 -14.22 -15.92
CA LEU A 261 -3.76 -13.31 -15.94
C LEU A 261 -4.14 -11.88 -16.32
N GLY A 262 -5.43 -11.52 -16.44
CA GLY A 262 -5.85 -10.21 -16.94
C GLY A 262 -5.23 -9.00 -16.22
N GLN A 263 -4.84 -9.12 -14.95
CA GLN A 263 -4.17 -8.06 -14.19
C GLN A 263 -2.64 -8.19 -14.13
N SER A 264 -2.05 -9.16 -14.83
CA SER A 264 -0.60 -9.33 -14.95
C SER A 264 0.04 -8.19 -15.73
N ALA A 265 1.35 -8.00 -15.56
CA ALA A 265 2.13 -7.05 -16.34
C ALA A 265 2.03 -7.31 -17.86
N ASP A 266 2.02 -8.58 -18.26
CA ASP A 266 1.90 -8.98 -19.66
C ASP A 266 0.54 -8.57 -20.25
N CYS A 267 -0.55 -8.76 -19.50
CA CYS A 267 -1.88 -8.36 -19.95
C CYS A 267 -2.10 -6.85 -19.91
N ALA A 268 -1.56 -6.15 -18.91
CA ALA A 268 -1.54 -4.68 -18.92
C ALA A 268 -0.83 -4.16 -20.19
N SER A 269 0.33 -4.73 -20.52
CA SER A 269 1.11 -4.36 -21.70
C SER A 269 0.35 -4.67 -23.01
N ALA A 270 -0.28 -5.85 -23.10
CA ALA A 270 -1.12 -6.21 -24.25
C ALA A 270 -2.27 -5.21 -24.45
N VAL A 271 -2.95 -4.86 -23.38
CA VAL A 271 -4.12 -3.97 -23.39
C VAL A 271 -3.72 -2.54 -23.73
N HIS A 272 -2.62 -2.02 -23.18
CA HIS A 272 -2.05 -0.73 -23.56
C HIS A 272 -1.81 -0.67 -25.08
N ARG A 273 -1.06 -1.64 -25.60
CA ARG A 273 -0.72 -1.72 -27.03
C ARG A 273 -1.94 -1.89 -27.92
N TYR A 274 -2.94 -2.66 -27.48
CA TYR A 274 -4.22 -2.81 -28.16
C TYR A 274 -4.94 -1.46 -28.26
N CYS A 275 -5.11 -0.75 -27.14
CA CYS A 275 -5.79 0.56 -27.13
C CYS A 275 -5.05 1.59 -27.99
N PHE A 276 -3.72 1.67 -27.86
CA PHE A 276 -2.88 2.58 -28.62
C PHE A 276 -2.93 2.32 -30.13
N ARG A 277 -2.66 1.07 -30.57
CA ARG A 277 -2.61 0.71 -32.00
C ARG A 277 -3.95 0.80 -32.71
N ASN A 278 -5.06 0.67 -31.98
CA ASN A 278 -6.40 0.83 -32.54
C ASN A 278 -6.90 2.28 -32.51
N GLY A 279 -6.07 3.25 -32.10
CA GLY A 279 -6.45 4.66 -32.03
C GLY A 279 -7.56 4.95 -31.00
N ARG A 280 -7.66 4.11 -29.96
CA ARG A 280 -8.73 4.17 -28.95
C ARG A 280 -8.30 4.86 -27.66
N GLY A 281 -7.03 5.24 -27.54
CA GLY A 281 -6.53 5.97 -26.38
C GLY A 281 -5.03 5.80 -26.14
N ASN A 282 -4.52 6.50 -25.13
CA ASN A 282 -3.12 6.43 -24.70
C ASN A 282 -2.88 5.36 -23.62
N GLY A 283 -3.93 4.67 -23.19
CA GLY A 283 -3.88 3.65 -22.17
C GLY A 283 -5.04 2.68 -22.24
N GLY A 284 -4.92 1.58 -21.53
CA GLY A 284 -6.01 0.64 -21.33
C GLY A 284 -5.93 -0.08 -20.00
N VAL A 285 -7.07 -0.63 -19.57
CA VAL A 285 -7.21 -1.36 -18.31
C VAL A 285 -8.14 -2.55 -18.52
N VAL A 286 -7.85 -3.64 -17.83
CA VAL A 286 -8.75 -4.78 -17.73
C VAL A 286 -9.79 -4.51 -16.65
N THR A 287 -11.07 -4.54 -17.00
CA THR A 287 -12.19 -4.26 -16.09
C THR A 287 -12.86 -5.52 -15.59
N GLU A 288 -13.14 -6.48 -16.48
CA GLU A 288 -13.86 -7.71 -16.18
C GLU A 288 -13.24 -8.93 -16.86
N LEU A 289 -13.32 -10.09 -16.21
CA LEU A 289 -12.79 -11.35 -16.71
C LEU A 289 -13.94 -12.24 -17.17
N GLY A 290 -14.02 -12.52 -18.47
CA GLY A 290 -14.89 -13.54 -19.05
C GLY A 290 -14.18 -14.88 -19.21
N LYS A 291 -14.90 -15.88 -19.74
CA LYS A 291 -14.35 -17.23 -19.95
C LYS A 291 -13.25 -17.27 -21.02
N ASP A 292 -13.47 -16.57 -22.13
CA ASP A 292 -12.55 -16.54 -23.30
C ASP A 292 -12.26 -15.10 -23.79
N GLU A 293 -12.85 -14.11 -23.13
CA GLU A 293 -12.77 -12.70 -23.46
C GLU A 293 -12.45 -11.90 -22.19
N ILE A 294 -11.75 -10.79 -22.34
CA ILE A 294 -11.52 -9.81 -21.28
C ILE A 294 -12.22 -8.52 -21.69
N ALA A 295 -12.92 -7.89 -20.75
CA ALA A 295 -13.39 -6.54 -20.96
C ALA A 295 -12.24 -5.53 -20.79
N VAL A 296 -12.06 -4.72 -21.83
CA VAL A 296 -11.00 -3.72 -21.95
C VAL A 296 -11.62 -2.33 -22.04
N GLY A 297 -11.27 -1.48 -21.06
CA GLY A 297 -11.54 -0.05 -21.11
C GLY A 297 -10.31 0.70 -21.64
N CYS A 298 -10.42 1.34 -22.81
CA CYS A 298 -9.38 2.24 -23.32
C CYS A 298 -9.59 3.66 -22.80
N ILE A 299 -8.50 4.37 -22.50
CA ILE A 299 -8.53 5.70 -21.88
C ILE A 299 -7.95 6.71 -22.86
N LYS A 300 -8.74 7.73 -23.20
CA LYS A 300 -8.43 8.68 -24.27
C LYS A 300 -7.29 9.61 -23.90
N GLU A 301 -7.40 10.21 -22.72
CA GLU A 301 -6.55 11.30 -22.28
C GLU A 301 -5.62 10.82 -21.17
N GLY A 302 -4.39 11.28 -21.21
CA GLY A 302 -3.38 10.98 -20.21
C GLY A 302 -1.97 11.13 -20.74
N ASN A 303 -1.06 11.36 -19.80
CA ASN A 303 0.37 11.49 -20.01
C ASN A 303 1.03 10.15 -19.70
N TYR A 304 1.55 9.48 -20.72
CA TYR A 304 2.36 8.28 -20.51
C TYR A 304 3.70 8.67 -19.87
N VAL A 305 4.08 7.97 -18.82
CA VAL A 305 5.33 8.17 -18.08
C VAL A 305 6.08 6.85 -18.08
N GLU A 306 7.34 6.90 -18.51
CA GLU A 306 8.27 5.78 -18.40
C GLU A 306 9.37 6.15 -17.40
N VAL A 307 9.65 5.23 -16.48
CA VAL A 307 10.71 5.39 -15.47
C VAL A 307 11.61 4.16 -15.48
N ASN A 308 12.90 4.37 -15.22
CA ASN A 308 13.83 3.27 -14.96
C ASN A 308 13.66 2.80 -13.52
N ILE A 309 13.62 1.48 -13.31
CA ILE A 309 13.44 0.84 -12.00
C ILE A 309 14.32 -0.40 -11.86
#